data_AF-A0A1H1PWK1-F1
#
_entry.id   AF-A0A1H1PWK1-F1
#
_cell.length_a   1.000
_cell.length_b   1.000
_cell.length_c   1.000
_cell.angle_alpha   90.00
_cell.angle_beta   90.00
_cell.angle_gamma   90.00
#
_symmetry.space_group_name_H-M   'P 1'
#
loop_
_entity.id
_entity.type
_entity.pdbx_description
1 polymer ?
#
loop_
_entity_poly.entity_id
_entity_poly.type
_entity_poly.pdbx_seq_one_letter_code
_entity_poly.pdbx_strand_id
1 'polypeptide(L)'
;MKKNKVVNLFGDKNNLQNTALNYSTLLDKFVEQFINKLKEFESQEDAYEFAQNAWNLGNMRSIIDTAEFKNIISLAKDNGEDYRLLEKMTSYKVKHLKEFTEFIVDFDFFEVKGSQKLKVTTQTEDDYLSEMLEINFPKESTEDDFEENFINRSAISLKPLQPFIDWHNTIYTDSKIDETDLKDVNIYLISNATYYEDVEAHLKKKFDNYFQRELEGWHTNKKEWPQRRNYKMFKNWFQINISTAILDLEKTPVSKSE
;
A
#
# COMPACT_ATOMS: atom_id res chain seq x y z
N MET A 1 40.25 25.09 6.78
CA MET A 1 39.60 23.77 6.88
C MET A 1 38.35 23.89 7.74
N LYS A 2 37.16 23.98 7.12
CA LYS A 2 35.87 24.02 7.84
C LYS A 2 35.38 22.58 7.98
N LYS A 3 35.13 22.13 9.21
CA LYS A 3 34.59 20.80 9.53
C LYS A 3 33.12 20.76 9.12
N ASN A 4 32.76 19.87 8.21
CA ASN A 4 31.36 19.55 7.90
C ASN A 4 30.74 18.85 9.12
N LYS A 5 29.71 19.47 9.71
CA LYS A 5 28.78 18.79 10.63
C LYS A 5 27.89 17.89 9.77
N VAL A 6 28.03 16.58 9.93
CA VAL A 6 27.04 15.62 9.44
C VAL A 6 25.81 15.78 10.34
N VAL A 7 24.68 16.15 9.75
CA VAL A 7 23.38 16.12 10.43
C VAL A 7 22.94 14.66 10.42
N ASN A 8 22.75 14.07 11.60
CA ASN A 8 22.24 12.73 11.74
C ASN A 8 20.72 12.76 11.48
N LEU A 9 20.30 12.38 10.27
CA LEU A 9 18.90 12.39 9.83
C LEU A 9 18.12 11.13 10.22
N PHE A 10 18.77 10.19 10.91
CA PHE A 10 18.13 9.03 11.51
C PHE A 10 18.51 9.04 12.98
N GLY A 11 17.57 9.43 13.83
CA GLY A 11 17.71 9.33 15.28
C GLY A 11 18.23 7.94 15.64
N ASP A 12 19.22 7.90 16.52
CA ASP A 12 19.90 6.68 16.95
C ASP A 12 18.88 5.57 17.21
N LYS A 13 18.82 4.57 16.33
CA LYS A 13 18.24 3.24 16.63
C LYS A 13 19.16 2.50 17.59
N ASN A 14 19.47 3.13 18.71
CA ASN A 14 19.97 2.43 19.86
C ASN A 14 18.78 1.72 20.46
N ASN A 15 18.77 0.39 20.27
CA ASN A 15 18.26 -0.61 21.20
C ASN A 15 17.87 0.00 22.57
N LEU A 16 16.65 0.52 22.67
CA LEU A 16 15.98 0.66 23.94
C LEU A 16 15.46 -0.73 24.26
N GLN A 17 16.34 -1.53 24.86
CA GLN A 17 15.89 -2.59 25.75
C GLN A 17 14.88 -1.96 26.69
N ASN A 18 13.60 -2.31 26.51
CA ASN A 18 12.49 -1.93 27.37
C ASN A 18 12.88 -2.14 28.84
N THR A 19 13.23 -1.06 29.52
CA THR A 19 13.22 -1.01 30.99
C THR A 19 11.77 -0.91 31.43
N ALA A 20 11.10 -2.06 31.44
CA ALA A 20 10.01 -2.46 32.33
C ALA A 20 9.25 -1.33 33.08
N LEU A 21 8.31 -0.68 32.39
CA LEU A 21 6.94 -0.69 32.90
C LEU A 21 6.27 -1.92 32.26
N ASN A 22 5.81 -2.87 33.06
CA ASN A 22 5.53 -4.23 32.61
C ASN A 22 4.15 -4.35 31.93
N TYR A 23 3.98 -3.71 30.77
CA TYR A 23 2.74 -3.78 29.97
C TYR A 23 2.39 -5.22 29.57
N SER A 24 3.38 -6.10 29.39
CA SER A 24 3.14 -7.54 29.30
C SER A 24 2.35 -8.06 30.50
N THR A 25 2.82 -7.83 31.73
CA THR A 25 2.08 -8.27 32.93
C THR A 25 0.77 -7.51 33.14
N LEU A 26 0.67 -6.24 32.71
CA LEU A 26 -0.57 -5.49 32.83
C LEU A 26 -1.65 -6.04 31.90
N LEU A 27 -1.31 -6.29 30.63
CA LEU A 27 -2.24 -6.89 29.66
C LEU A 27 -2.64 -8.31 30.12
N ASP A 28 -1.68 -9.10 30.58
CA ASP A 28 -1.92 -10.45 31.11
C ASP A 28 -2.90 -10.43 32.29
N LYS A 29 -2.65 -9.58 33.29
CA LYS A 29 -3.56 -9.40 34.44
C LYS A 29 -4.93 -8.86 34.04
N PHE A 30 -4.98 -8.00 33.02
CA PHE A 30 -6.22 -7.45 32.49
C PHE A 30 -7.05 -8.57 31.84
N VAL A 31 -6.44 -9.41 31.00
CA VAL A 31 -7.05 -10.62 30.44
C VAL A 31 -7.54 -11.56 31.54
N GLU A 32 -6.73 -11.81 32.57
CA GLU A 32 -7.09 -12.70 33.69
C GLU A 32 -8.40 -12.29 34.39
N GLN A 33 -8.72 -10.99 34.50
CA GLN A 33 -9.99 -10.54 35.09
C GLN A 33 -11.22 -10.99 34.31
N PHE A 34 -11.05 -11.27 33.02
CA PHE A 34 -12.12 -11.63 32.09
C PHE A 34 -11.93 -13.02 31.49
N ILE A 35 -10.99 -13.82 32.01
CA ILE A 35 -10.60 -15.11 31.42
C ILE A 35 -11.77 -16.07 31.22
N ASN A 36 -12.77 -16.02 32.11
CA ASN A 36 -13.97 -16.85 31.99
C ASN A 36 -14.79 -16.58 30.73
N LYS A 37 -14.72 -15.37 30.19
CA LYS A 37 -15.36 -14.97 28.93
C LYS A 37 -14.40 -15.05 27.75
N LEU A 38 -13.15 -14.63 27.94
CA LEU A 38 -12.15 -14.67 26.89
C LEU A 38 -11.79 -16.10 26.45
N LYS A 39 -11.91 -17.10 27.33
CA LYS A 39 -11.74 -18.52 26.96
C LYS A 39 -12.79 -19.06 25.98
N GLU A 40 -13.87 -18.31 25.72
CA GLU A 40 -14.91 -18.67 24.74
C GLU A 40 -14.48 -18.28 23.31
N PHE A 41 -13.39 -17.54 23.14
CA PHE A 41 -12.83 -17.13 21.83
C PHE A 41 -12.12 -18.31 21.13
N GLU A 42 -11.96 -18.22 19.82
CA GLU A 42 -11.41 -19.31 18.99
C GLU A 42 -9.97 -19.65 19.35
N SER A 43 -9.16 -18.63 19.65
CA SER A 43 -7.77 -18.79 20.06
C SER A 43 -7.36 -17.84 21.19
N GLN A 44 -6.19 -18.10 21.77
CA GLN A 44 -5.55 -17.18 22.70
C GLN A 44 -5.18 -15.86 22.04
N GLU A 45 -4.80 -15.86 20.77
CA GLU A 45 -4.45 -14.65 20.03
C GLU A 45 -5.68 -13.75 19.89
N ASP A 46 -6.84 -14.28 19.48
CA ASP A 46 -8.09 -13.52 19.36
C ASP A 46 -8.51 -12.90 20.70
N ALA A 47 -8.31 -13.63 21.81
CA ALA A 47 -8.61 -13.14 23.14
C ALA A 47 -7.73 -11.95 23.54
N TYR A 48 -6.44 -11.97 23.17
CA TYR A 48 -5.51 -10.87 23.47
C TYR A 48 -5.67 -9.70 22.50
N GLU A 49 -6.04 -9.95 21.24
CA GLU A 49 -6.41 -8.90 20.29
C GLU A 49 -7.66 -8.14 20.79
N PHE A 50 -8.68 -8.88 21.23
CA PHE A 50 -9.87 -8.27 21.83
C PHE A 50 -9.53 -7.47 23.10
N ALA A 51 -8.63 -7.97 23.94
CA ALA A 51 -8.17 -7.28 25.14
C ALA A 51 -7.35 -6.02 24.81
N GLN A 52 -6.49 -6.07 23.79
CA GLN A 52 -5.78 -4.90 23.25
C GLN A 52 -6.76 -3.83 22.77
N ASN A 53 -7.79 -4.21 22.02
CA ASN A 53 -8.82 -3.28 21.54
C ASN A 53 -9.54 -2.61 22.72
N ALA A 54 -9.95 -3.39 23.73
CA ALA A 54 -10.57 -2.85 24.94
C ALA A 54 -9.64 -1.92 25.73
N TRP A 55 -8.33 -2.23 25.77
CA TRP A 55 -7.33 -1.42 26.42
C TRP A 55 -7.19 -0.05 25.74
N ASN A 56 -7.01 -0.06 24.42
CA ASN A 56 -6.82 1.13 23.60
C ASN A 56 -8.08 2.01 23.57
N LEU A 57 -9.27 1.41 23.50
CA LEU A 57 -10.53 2.16 23.69
C LEU A 57 -10.60 2.80 25.08
N GLY A 58 -10.07 2.13 26.11
CA GLY A 58 -9.97 2.68 27.44
C GLY A 58 -9.00 3.86 27.54
N ASN A 59 -7.94 3.93 26.72
CA ASN A 59 -7.11 5.13 26.59
C ASN A 59 -7.89 6.22 25.85
N MET A 60 -8.46 5.90 24.68
CA MET A 60 -9.24 6.85 23.86
C MET A 60 -10.35 7.54 24.64
N ARG A 61 -11.08 6.81 25.50
CA ARG A 61 -12.16 7.37 26.32
C ARG A 61 -11.71 8.50 27.24
N SER A 62 -10.45 8.51 27.64
CA SER A 62 -9.88 9.55 28.49
C SER A 62 -9.49 10.81 27.70
N ILE A 63 -9.43 10.72 26.37
CA ILE A 63 -8.89 11.73 25.47
C ILE A 63 -10.02 12.44 24.70
N ILE A 64 -11.01 11.69 24.20
CA ILE A 64 -12.07 12.21 23.33
C ILE A 64 -13.37 12.51 24.08
N ASP A 65 -14.25 13.33 23.47
CA ASP A 65 -15.54 13.69 24.07
C ASP A 65 -16.43 12.45 24.31
N THR A 66 -17.24 12.49 25.38
CA THR A 66 -18.08 11.36 25.76
C THR A 66 -19.12 10.99 24.71
N ALA A 67 -19.67 11.96 23.97
CA ALA A 67 -20.64 11.67 22.91
C ALA A 67 -19.94 11.04 21.70
N GLU A 68 -18.77 11.54 21.34
CA GLU A 68 -17.94 10.99 20.25
C GLU A 68 -17.47 9.56 20.57
N PHE A 69 -16.95 9.33 21.78
CA PHE A 69 -16.57 7.99 22.23
C PHE A 69 -17.72 6.99 22.14
N LYS A 70 -18.93 7.39 22.54
CA LYS A 70 -20.12 6.53 22.45
C LYS A 70 -20.43 6.11 21.03
N ASN A 71 -20.22 7.01 20.06
CA ASN A 71 -20.41 6.68 18.65
C ASN A 71 -19.37 5.65 18.20
N ILE A 72 -18.08 5.86 18.51
CA ILE A 72 -16.98 4.94 18.15
C ILE A 72 -17.22 3.54 18.71
N ILE A 73 -17.42 3.42 20.02
CA ILE A 73 -17.60 2.09 20.64
C ILE A 73 -18.88 1.40 20.16
N SER A 74 -19.89 2.15 19.73
CA SER A 74 -21.12 1.56 19.20
C SER A 74 -20.95 0.84 17.87
N LEU A 75 -19.93 1.19 17.08
CA LEU A 75 -19.61 0.50 15.82
C LEU A 75 -19.27 -0.98 16.04
N ALA A 76 -18.74 -1.34 17.20
CA ALA A 76 -18.49 -2.74 17.56
C ALA A 76 -19.78 -3.60 17.56
N LYS A 77 -20.97 -2.99 17.76
CA LYS A 77 -22.26 -3.70 17.65
C LYS A 77 -22.54 -4.16 16.22
N ASP A 78 -22.15 -3.35 15.25
CA ASP A 78 -22.47 -3.57 13.83
C ASP A 78 -21.51 -4.61 13.22
N ASN A 79 -20.31 -4.75 13.79
CA ASN A 79 -19.29 -5.71 13.37
C ASN A 79 -19.46 -7.11 13.98
N GLY A 80 -20.50 -7.35 14.80
CA GLY A 80 -20.75 -8.65 15.42
C GLY A 80 -19.82 -8.99 16.60
N GLU A 81 -19.03 -8.04 17.09
CA GLU A 81 -18.22 -8.20 18.30
C GLU A 81 -19.10 -8.27 19.57
N ASP A 82 -18.61 -8.89 20.65
CA ASP A 82 -19.29 -8.84 21.95
C ASP A 82 -19.16 -7.45 22.58
N TYR A 83 -19.98 -6.52 22.10
CA TYR A 83 -20.06 -5.14 22.55
C TYR A 83 -20.19 -5.01 24.08
N ARG A 84 -20.93 -5.93 24.72
CA ARG A 84 -21.14 -5.88 26.18
C ARG A 84 -19.85 -6.22 26.92
N LEU A 85 -19.11 -7.22 26.45
CA LEU A 85 -17.80 -7.56 27.00
C LEU A 85 -16.80 -6.42 26.74
N LEU A 86 -16.78 -5.86 25.52
CA LEU A 86 -15.90 -4.76 25.13
C LEU A 86 -16.11 -3.51 26.00
N GLU A 87 -17.36 -3.08 26.17
CA GLU A 87 -17.73 -1.95 27.04
C GLU A 87 -17.28 -2.18 28.49
N LYS A 88 -17.48 -3.41 28.99
CA LYS A 88 -17.12 -3.79 30.36
C LYS A 88 -15.62 -3.77 30.58
N MET A 89 -14.84 -4.33 29.65
CA MET A 89 -13.38 -4.34 29.69
C MET A 89 -12.81 -2.92 29.58
N THR A 90 -13.31 -2.14 28.62
CA THR A 90 -12.97 -0.72 28.44
C THR A 90 -13.23 0.08 29.72
N SER A 91 -14.40 -0.10 30.34
CA SER A 91 -14.75 0.61 31.58
C SER A 91 -13.90 0.16 32.77
N TYR A 92 -13.51 -1.12 32.81
CA TYR A 92 -12.58 -1.61 33.82
C TYR A 92 -11.20 -0.96 33.67
N LYS A 93 -10.66 -0.90 32.44
CA LYS A 93 -9.40 -0.21 32.15
C LYS A 93 -9.44 1.22 32.68
N VAL A 94 -10.45 2.00 32.31
CA VAL A 94 -10.58 3.41 32.72
C VAL A 94 -10.69 3.57 34.24
N LYS A 95 -11.29 2.61 34.94
CA LYS A 95 -11.49 2.68 36.39
C LYS A 95 -10.25 2.25 37.19
N HIS A 96 -9.55 1.23 36.74
CA HIS A 96 -8.55 0.51 37.54
C HIS A 96 -7.12 0.65 37.04
N LEU A 97 -6.93 1.08 35.79
CA LEU A 97 -5.64 1.13 35.09
C LEU A 97 -5.47 2.48 34.37
N LYS A 98 -6.02 3.56 34.96
CA LYS A 98 -6.06 4.88 34.33
C LYS A 98 -4.70 5.55 34.19
N GLU A 99 -3.76 5.18 35.06
CA GLU A 99 -2.38 5.67 35.06
C GLU A 99 -1.53 5.08 33.93
N PHE A 100 -2.00 4.03 33.26
CA PHE A 100 -1.32 3.40 32.15
C PHE A 100 -1.95 3.90 30.84
N THR A 101 -1.30 4.90 30.25
CA THR A 101 -1.81 5.66 29.10
C THR A 101 -1.23 5.22 27.76
N GLU A 102 -0.21 4.35 27.76
CA GLU A 102 0.39 3.85 26.53
C GLU A 102 -0.59 2.95 25.79
N PHE A 103 -0.58 3.05 24.46
CA PHE A 103 -1.37 2.22 23.57
C PHE A 103 -0.60 0.97 23.21
N ILE A 104 -1.31 -0.16 23.17
CA ILE A 104 -0.75 -1.44 22.77
C ILE A 104 -0.90 -1.55 21.25
N VAL A 105 0.23 -1.71 20.55
CA VAL A 105 0.25 -1.79 19.08
C VAL A 105 0.46 -3.21 18.59
N ASP A 106 1.16 -4.02 19.38
CA ASP A 106 1.52 -5.37 19.00
C ASP A 106 1.79 -6.22 20.25
N PHE A 107 1.60 -7.53 20.13
CA PHE A 107 1.99 -8.49 21.14
C PHE A 107 2.41 -9.82 20.53
N ASP A 108 3.39 -10.45 21.18
CA ASP A 108 3.91 -11.75 20.76
C ASP A 108 3.91 -12.73 21.94
N PHE A 109 3.55 -13.97 21.65
CA PHE A 109 3.82 -15.10 22.54
C PHE A 109 5.14 -15.78 22.16
N PHE A 110 5.97 -16.04 23.15
CA PHE A 110 7.24 -16.75 22.95
C PHE A 110 7.51 -17.71 24.10
N GLU A 111 8.34 -18.73 23.88
CA GLU A 111 8.63 -19.76 24.87
C GLU A 111 9.98 -19.51 25.56
N VAL A 112 9.98 -19.58 26.90
CA VAL A 112 11.20 -19.56 27.71
C VAL A 112 11.18 -20.74 28.66
N LYS A 113 12.07 -21.72 28.44
CA LYS A 113 12.23 -22.91 29.29
C LYS A 113 10.90 -23.68 29.50
N GLY A 114 10.12 -23.90 28.44
CA GLY A 114 8.84 -24.61 28.54
C GLY A 114 7.68 -23.77 29.06
N SER A 115 7.88 -22.48 29.34
CA SER A 115 6.83 -21.55 29.77
C SER A 115 6.58 -20.51 28.71
N GLN A 116 5.32 -20.36 28.28
CA GLN A 116 4.91 -19.28 27.39
C GLN A 116 5.03 -17.93 28.12
N LYS A 117 5.48 -16.91 27.40
CA LYS A 117 5.66 -15.54 27.84
C LYS A 117 5.05 -14.60 26.82
N LEU A 118 4.55 -13.47 27.31
CA LEU A 118 3.96 -12.41 26.52
C LEU A 118 4.95 -11.25 26.41
N LYS A 119 5.21 -10.80 25.19
CA LYS A 119 5.87 -9.53 24.91
C LYS A 119 4.80 -8.57 24.39
N VAL A 120 4.73 -7.38 24.97
CA VAL A 120 3.84 -6.32 24.49
C VAL A 120 4.70 -5.18 23.98
N THR A 121 4.37 -4.69 22.80
CA THR A 121 4.90 -3.46 22.23
C THR A 121 3.87 -2.36 22.43
N THR A 122 4.33 -1.24 22.98
CA THR A 122 3.49 -0.08 23.23
C THR A 122 4.05 1.15 22.54
N GLN A 123 3.19 2.14 22.35
CA GLN A 123 3.59 3.48 21.96
C GLN A 123 2.87 4.54 22.78
N THR A 124 3.44 5.74 22.80
CA THR A 124 2.89 6.85 23.58
C THR A 124 1.54 7.31 23.01
N GLU A 125 0.78 8.06 23.81
CA GLU A 125 -0.48 8.66 23.35
C GLU A 125 -0.25 9.54 22.10
N ASP A 126 0.77 10.40 22.13
CA ASP A 126 1.09 11.30 21.03
C ASP A 126 1.47 10.54 19.75
N ASP A 127 2.30 9.50 19.87
CA ASP A 127 2.70 8.67 18.73
C ASP A 127 1.49 7.91 18.15
N TYR A 128 0.68 7.27 19.00
CA TYR A 128 -0.50 6.53 18.58
C TYR A 128 -1.53 7.42 17.88
N LEU A 129 -1.83 8.58 18.46
CA LEU A 129 -2.79 9.50 17.87
C LEU A 129 -2.25 10.11 16.58
N SER A 130 -0.95 10.38 16.49
CA SER A 130 -0.34 10.87 15.25
C SER A 130 -0.47 9.83 14.14
N GLU A 131 -0.14 8.57 14.40
CA GLU A 131 -0.32 7.48 13.43
C GLU A 131 -1.80 7.28 13.07
N MET A 132 -2.70 7.27 14.06
CA MET A 132 -4.15 7.13 13.84
C MET A 132 -4.73 8.30 13.03
N LEU A 133 -4.23 9.52 13.25
CA LEU A 133 -4.61 10.69 12.47
C LEU A 133 -4.01 10.61 11.06
N GLU A 134 -2.77 10.15 10.88
CA GLU A 134 -2.19 9.93 9.54
C GLU A 134 -2.97 8.88 8.73
N ILE A 135 -3.51 7.85 9.39
CA ILE A 135 -4.34 6.82 8.74
C ILE A 135 -5.75 7.34 8.41
N ASN A 136 -6.40 8.07 9.32
CA ASN A 136 -7.81 8.49 9.17
C ASN A 136 -7.99 9.86 8.50
N PHE A 137 -7.00 10.73 8.64
CA PHE A 137 -6.82 11.99 7.96
C PHE A 137 -5.45 11.94 7.31
N PRO A 138 -5.28 11.19 6.19
CA PRO A 138 -4.07 11.32 5.39
C PRO A 138 -3.82 12.82 5.25
N LYS A 139 -2.64 13.26 5.72
CA LYS A 139 -2.26 14.68 5.75
C LYS A 139 -2.77 15.29 4.45
N GLU A 140 -3.49 16.43 4.55
CA GLU A 140 -3.66 17.26 3.36
C GLU A 140 -2.27 17.45 2.80
N SER A 141 -2.04 16.77 1.67
CA SER A 141 -0.76 16.59 0.99
C SER A 141 0.17 17.76 1.29
N THR A 142 1.18 17.56 2.13
CA THR A 142 2.27 18.52 2.16
C THR A 142 2.98 18.40 0.81
N GLU A 143 3.47 19.51 0.26
CA GLU A 143 4.05 19.55 -1.10
C GLU A 143 5.23 18.57 -1.33
N ASP A 144 5.64 17.82 -0.32
CA ASP A 144 6.75 16.86 -0.34
C ASP A 144 6.32 15.39 -0.11
N ASP A 145 5.02 15.07 -0.10
CA ASP A 145 4.49 13.68 -0.02
C ASP A 145 4.58 12.97 -1.38
N PHE A 146 5.78 12.88 -1.95
CA PHE A 146 6.09 12.15 -3.19
C PHE A 146 6.04 10.61 -3.02
N GLU A 147 5.69 10.09 -1.83
CA GLU A 147 6.07 8.71 -1.44
C GLU A 147 5.06 7.58 -1.74
N GLU A 148 3.80 7.81 -2.14
CA GLU A 148 2.89 6.68 -2.48
C GLU A 148 2.08 6.83 -3.78
N ASN A 149 2.74 7.35 -4.81
CA ASN A 149 2.18 7.52 -6.15
C ASN A 149 2.46 6.34 -7.09
N PHE A 150 2.83 5.17 -6.58
CA PHE A 150 3.20 4.03 -7.44
C PHE A 150 1.96 3.37 -8.07
N ILE A 151 1.85 3.42 -9.40
CA ILE A 151 0.88 2.60 -10.11
C ILE A 151 1.45 1.18 -10.19
N ASN A 152 0.70 0.21 -9.66
CA ASN A 152 1.01 -1.22 -9.73
C ASN A 152 0.88 -1.79 -11.17
N ARG A 153 1.61 -1.22 -12.11
CA ARG A 153 1.65 -1.54 -13.53
C ARG A 153 3.06 -1.28 -14.06
N SER A 154 3.45 -2.06 -15.05
CA SER A 154 4.61 -1.73 -15.89
C SER A 154 4.13 -1.09 -17.18
N ALA A 155 4.97 -0.30 -17.83
CA ALA A 155 4.65 0.36 -19.09
C ALA A 155 5.54 -0.11 -20.23
N ILE A 156 4.96 -0.18 -21.42
CA ILE A 156 5.65 -0.40 -22.68
C ILE A 156 5.33 0.77 -23.60
N SER A 157 6.34 1.50 -24.07
CA SER A 157 6.17 2.49 -25.14
C SER A 157 6.71 1.95 -26.46
N LEU A 158 5.96 2.21 -27.54
CA LEU A 158 6.28 1.74 -28.89
C LEU A 158 6.43 2.92 -29.82
N LYS A 159 7.67 3.37 -30.04
CA LYS A 159 7.95 4.43 -31.01
C LYS A 159 8.13 3.83 -32.40
N PRO A 160 7.31 4.19 -33.41
CA PRO A 160 7.49 3.67 -34.76
C PRO A 160 8.83 4.14 -35.36
N LEU A 161 9.44 3.27 -36.16
CA LEU A 161 10.68 3.51 -36.88
C LEU A 161 10.43 3.58 -38.39
N GLN A 162 11.48 3.87 -39.17
CA GLN A 162 11.40 4.04 -40.61
C GLN A 162 10.56 2.99 -41.37
N PRO A 163 10.61 1.68 -41.06
CA PRO A 163 9.78 0.70 -41.77
C PRO A 163 8.27 0.94 -41.63
N PHE A 164 7.82 1.51 -40.52
CA PHE A 164 6.42 1.90 -40.33
C PHE A 164 6.06 3.09 -41.21
N ILE A 165 6.92 4.11 -41.25
CA ILE A 165 6.78 5.29 -42.12
C ILE A 165 6.72 4.87 -43.59
N ASP A 166 7.65 4.02 -44.02
CA ASP A 166 7.71 3.51 -45.38
C ASP A 166 6.42 2.78 -45.75
N TRP A 167 5.92 1.93 -44.86
CA TRP A 167 4.64 1.26 -45.05
C TRP A 167 3.47 2.23 -45.16
N HIS A 168 3.34 3.18 -44.23
CA HIS A 168 2.28 4.19 -44.29
C HIS A 168 2.32 4.95 -45.62
N ASN A 169 3.50 5.40 -46.04
CA ASN A 169 3.71 6.19 -47.25
C ASN A 169 3.52 5.40 -48.56
N THR A 170 3.48 4.06 -48.50
CA THR A 170 3.07 3.22 -49.64
C THR A 170 1.56 3.21 -49.84
N ILE A 171 0.78 3.38 -48.77
CA ILE A 171 -0.69 3.43 -48.81
C ILE A 171 -1.16 4.85 -49.11
N TYR A 172 -0.56 5.85 -48.46
CA TYR A 172 -0.94 7.26 -48.55
C TYR A 172 0.10 8.07 -49.32
N THR A 173 0.08 8.00 -50.65
CA THR A 173 1.07 8.68 -51.51
C THR A 173 0.99 10.21 -51.47
N ASP A 174 -0.21 10.73 -51.22
CA ASP A 174 -0.51 12.17 -51.25
C ASP A 174 -0.51 12.80 -49.84
N SER A 175 -0.32 12.00 -48.80
CA SER A 175 -0.31 12.42 -47.39
C SER A 175 0.76 11.65 -46.63
N LYS A 176 1.99 11.77 -47.12
CA LYS A 176 3.15 11.10 -46.52
C LYS A 176 3.50 11.73 -45.18
N ILE A 177 3.97 10.87 -44.28
CA ILE A 177 4.49 11.25 -42.97
C ILE A 177 6.01 11.06 -42.93
N ASP A 178 6.66 11.70 -41.96
CA ASP A 178 8.05 11.45 -41.58
C ASP A 178 8.21 11.31 -40.05
N GLU A 179 9.45 11.24 -39.58
CA GLU A 179 9.73 11.09 -38.14
C GLU A 179 9.16 12.24 -37.28
N THR A 180 8.96 13.42 -37.85
CA THR A 180 8.46 14.60 -37.15
C THR A 180 6.95 14.57 -36.92
N ASP A 181 6.22 13.74 -37.66
CA ASP A 181 4.79 13.47 -37.47
C ASP A 181 4.55 12.44 -36.35
N LEU A 182 5.59 11.71 -35.91
CA LEU A 182 5.50 10.64 -34.91
C LEU A 182 5.85 11.11 -33.49
N LYS A 183 5.39 12.31 -33.12
CA LYS A 183 5.65 12.89 -31.79
C LYS A 183 4.86 12.21 -30.68
N ASP A 184 3.65 11.75 -31.00
CA ASP A 184 2.77 11.08 -30.05
C ASP A 184 3.03 9.57 -30.07
N VAL A 185 3.46 9.03 -28.93
CA VAL A 185 3.80 7.62 -28.76
C VAL A 185 2.80 6.97 -27.81
N ASN A 186 2.24 5.85 -28.23
CA ASN A 186 1.36 5.06 -27.38
C ASN A 186 2.15 4.41 -26.23
N ILE A 187 1.58 4.50 -25.02
CA ILE A 187 2.07 3.84 -23.83
C ILE A 187 1.03 2.82 -23.36
N TYR A 188 1.47 1.57 -23.20
CA TYR A 188 0.64 0.47 -22.76
C TYR A 188 0.97 0.09 -21.33
N LEU A 189 0.02 0.31 -20.42
CA LEU A 189 0.10 -0.21 -19.06
C LEU A 189 -0.28 -1.70 -19.03
N ILE A 190 0.60 -2.51 -18.47
CA ILE A 190 0.43 -3.96 -18.30
C ILE A 190 0.49 -4.32 -16.81
N SER A 191 0.12 -5.56 -16.48
CA SER A 191 0.31 -6.09 -15.13
C SER A 191 1.73 -5.81 -14.64
N ASN A 192 1.85 -5.47 -13.36
CA ASN A 192 3.15 -5.19 -12.77
C ASN A 192 4.08 -6.37 -12.93
N ALA A 193 5.27 -6.08 -13.44
CA ALA A 193 6.36 -7.02 -13.58
C ALA A 193 7.43 -6.69 -12.55
N THR A 194 7.89 -7.71 -11.83
CA THR A 194 8.98 -7.53 -10.87
C THR A 194 10.30 -7.28 -11.60
N TYR A 195 10.48 -7.91 -12.76
CA TYR A 195 11.72 -7.82 -13.54
C TYR A 195 11.46 -7.38 -14.99
N TYR A 196 12.48 -6.79 -15.61
CA TYR A 196 12.43 -6.36 -17.00
C TYR A 196 12.15 -7.53 -17.96
N GLU A 197 12.73 -8.69 -17.65
CA GLU A 197 12.62 -9.93 -18.40
C GLU A 197 11.17 -10.46 -18.46
N ASP A 198 10.38 -10.21 -17.42
CA ASP A 198 8.96 -10.59 -17.40
C ASP A 198 8.16 -9.77 -18.41
N VAL A 199 8.49 -8.48 -18.55
CA VAL A 199 7.88 -7.59 -19.55
C VAL A 199 8.30 -8.02 -20.96
N GLU A 200 9.57 -8.35 -21.17
CA GLU A 200 10.04 -8.87 -22.45
C GLU A 200 9.35 -10.18 -22.84
N ALA A 201 9.19 -11.10 -21.88
CA ALA A 201 8.49 -12.37 -22.10
C ALA A 201 7.01 -12.14 -22.47
N HIS A 202 6.33 -11.24 -21.76
CA HIS A 202 4.97 -10.82 -22.08
C HIS A 202 4.89 -10.22 -23.49
N LEU A 203 5.79 -9.30 -23.83
CA LEU A 203 5.84 -8.66 -25.13
C LEU A 203 6.10 -9.68 -26.24
N LYS A 204 7.03 -10.61 -26.07
CA LYS A 204 7.29 -11.68 -27.04
C LYS A 204 6.07 -12.59 -27.25
N LYS A 205 5.25 -12.81 -26.22
CA LYS A 205 4.00 -13.58 -26.31
C LYS A 205 2.86 -12.80 -26.97
N LYS A 206 2.85 -11.47 -26.84
CA LYS A 206 1.73 -10.59 -27.23
C LYS A 206 2.05 -9.60 -28.35
N PHE A 207 3.24 -9.63 -28.94
CA PHE A 207 3.73 -8.63 -29.89
C PHE A 207 2.76 -8.36 -31.04
N ASP A 208 2.11 -9.40 -31.57
CA ASP A 208 1.21 -9.23 -32.72
C ASP A 208 -0.03 -8.42 -32.34
N ASN A 209 -0.52 -8.52 -31.10
CA ASN A 209 -1.63 -7.68 -30.63
C ASN A 209 -1.23 -6.21 -30.55
N TYR A 210 -0.02 -5.91 -30.06
CA TYR A 210 0.49 -4.54 -30.03
C TYR A 210 0.71 -3.99 -31.43
N PHE A 211 1.32 -4.79 -32.30
CA PHE A 211 1.54 -4.42 -33.69
C PHE A 211 0.23 -4.10 -34.41
N GLN A 212 -0.81 -4.93 -34.24
CA GLN A 212 -2.12 -4.66 -34.82
C GLN A 212 -2.75 -3.37 -34.29
N ARG A 213 -2.63 -3.07 -32.99
CA ARG A 213 -3.14 -1.81 -32.41
C ARG A 213 -2.45 -0.58 -33.00
N GLU A 214 -1.13 -0.61 -33.13
CA GLU A 214 -0.37 0.47 -33.77
C GLU A 214 -0.79 0.66 -35.24
N LEU A 215 -0.98 -0.43 -36.00
CA LEU A 215 -1.42 -0.33 -37.40
C LEU A 215 -2.85 0.21 -37.52
N GLU A 216 -3.76 -0.26 -36.65
CA GLU A 216 -5.18 0.13 -36.66
C GLU A 216 -5.41 1.60 -36.35
N GLY A 217 -4.55 2.20 -35.51
CA GLY A 217 -4.58 3.64 -35.23
C GLY A 217 -4.33 4.53 -36.46
N TRP A 218 -3.66 4.00 -37.49
CA TRP A 218 -3.32 4.73 -38.72
C TRP A 218 -4.11 4.26 -39.94
N HIS A 219 -4.45 2.97 -39.99
CA HIS A 219 -5.12 2.40 -41.15
C HIS A 219 -5.96 1.16 -40.78
N THR A 220 -7.25 1.16 -41.11
CA THR A 220 -8.19 0.13 -40.64
C THR A 220 -8.32 -1.08 -41.56
N ASN A 221 -7.93 -0.99 -42.84
CA ASN A 221 -8.02 -2.11 -43.78
C ASN A 221 -6.89 -3.12 -43.58
N LYS A 222 -7.20 -4.19 -42.84
CA LYS A 222 -6.25 -5.25 -42.44
C LYS A 222 -5.59 -6.01 -43.60
N LYS A 223 -6.13 -5.92 -44.82
CA LYS A 223 -5.51 -6.54 -46.01
C LYS A 223 -4.26 -5.80 -46.47
N GLU A 224 -4.16 -4.50 -46.17
CA GLU A 224 -3.05 -3.62 -46.57
C GLU A 224 -1.98 -3.51 -45.47
N TRP A 225 -2.21 -4.16 -44.32
CA TRP A 225 -1.23 -4.30 -43.27
C TRP A 225 -0.07 -5.20 -43.71
N PRO A 226 1.13 -5.05 -43.10
CA PRO A 226 2.19 -6.03 -43.25
C PRO A 226 1.68 -7.44 -42.91
N GLN A 227 1.83 -8.36 -43.86
CA GLN A 227 1.44 -9.76 -43.72
C GLN A 227 2.60 -10.57 -43.12
N ARG A 228 2.28 -11.70 -42.47
CA ARG A 228 3.27 -12.60 -41.83
C ARG A 228 4.13 -11.91 -40.76
N ARG A 229 3.52 -11.03 -39.98
CA ARG A 229 4.17 -10.35 -38.84
C ARG A 229 4.75 -11.37 -37.87
N ASN A 230 5.99 -11.13 -37.48
CA ASN A 230 6.70 -11.93 -36.49
C ASN A 230 7.45 -11.00 -35.55
N TYR A 231 7.94 -11.54 -34.44
CA TYR A 231 8.58 -10.72 -33.41
C TYR A 231 9.84 -10.00 -33.89
N LYS A 232 10.59 -10.58 -34.84
CA LYS A 232 11.76 -9.92 -35.44
C LYS A 232 11.34 -8.68 -36.22
N MET A 233 10.28 -8.79 -37.01
CA MET A 233 9.71 -7.67 -37.74
C MET A 233 9.22 -6.57 -36.77
N PHE A 234 8.52 -6.96 -35.71
CA PHE A 234 8.06 -6.03 -34.69
C PHE A 234 9.21 -5.21 -34.09
N LYS A 235 10.32 -5.86 -33.68
CA LYS A 235 11.50 -5.16 -33.16
C LYS A 235 12.25 -4.28 -34.18
N ASN A 236 12.07 -4.55 -35.48
CA ASN A 236 12.63 -3.68 -36.52
C ASN A 236 11.73 -2.47 -36.80
N TRP A 237 10.43 -2.58 -36.52
CA TRP A 237 9.43 -1.55 -36.80
C TRP A 237 9.23 -0.59 -35.65
N PHE A 238 9.53 -1.01 -34.42
CA PHE A 238 9.34 -0.19 -33.23
C PHE A 238 10.59 -0.19 -32.36
N GLN A 239 10.95 1.00 -31.88
CA GLN A 239 11.77 1.13 -30.68
C GLN A 239 10.88 0.88 -29.48
N ILE A 240 11.25 -0.11 -28.67
CA ILE A 240 10.52 -0.54 -27.48
C ILE A 240 11.24 0.01 -26.26
N ASN A 241 10.55 0.81 -25.44
CA ASN A 241 11.05 1.16 -24.11
C ASN A 241 10.13 0.57 -23.04
N ILE A 242 10.74 0.07 -21.97
CA ILE A 242 10.03 -0.58 -20.86
C ILE A 242 10.32 0.20 -19.59
N SER A 243 9.28 0.44 -18.80
CA SER A 243 9.37 1.00 -17.46
C SER A 243 8.67 0.06 -16.48
N THR A 244 9.40 -0.48 -15.51
CA THR A 244 8.84 -1.34 -14.46
C THR A 244 8.24 -0.54 -13.30
N ALA A 245 8.57 0.75 -13.20
CA ALA A 245 8.02 1.64 -12.20
C ALA A 245 7.31 2.83 -12.84
N ILE A 246 6.03 3.01 -12.49
CA ILE A 246 5.20 4.13 -12.94
C ILE A 246 4.75 4.91 -11.71
N LEU A 247 5.02 6.22 -11.72
CA LEU A 247 4.66 7.15 -10.65
C LEU A 247 3.57 8.09 -11.17
N ASP A 248 2.41 8.07 -10.52
CA ASP A 248 1.25 8.91 -10.78
C ASP A 248 1.33 10.19 -9.97
N LEU A 249 1.66 11.31 -10.59
CA LEU A 249 1.81 12.57 -9.85
C LEU A 249 0.48 13.27 -9.55
N GLU A 250 -0.64 12.70 -9.99
CA GLU A 250 -1.97 13.31 -9.86
C GLU A 250 -2.68 12.88 -8.56
N LYS A 251 -3.49 13.80 -8.01
CA LYS A 251 -4.27 13.52 -6.79
C LYS A 251 -5.52 12.69 -7.04
N THR A 252 -6.03 12.72 -8.27
CA THR A 252 -7.26 12.01 -8.65
C THR A 252 -6.93 10.62 -9.19
N PRO A 253 -7.68 9.57 -8.81
CA PRO A 253 -7.41 8.21 -9.29
C PRO A 253 -7.48 8.07 -10.82
N VAL A 254 -6.64 7.21 -11.38
CA VAL A 254 -6.69 6.84 -12.80
C VAL A 254 -8.05 6.23 -13.17
N SER A 255 -8.81 6.93 -14.00
CA SER A 255 -10.05 6.40 -14.60
C SER A 255 -9.76 5.55 -15.84
N LYS A 256 -10.63 4.56 -16.10
CA LYS A 256 -10.60 3.73 -17.32
C LYS A 256 -11.73 4.05 -18.30
N SER A 257 -12.57 5.04 -18.00
CA SER A 257 -13.62 5.52 -18.89
C SER A 257 -13.17 6.79 -19.59
N GLU A 258 -13.54 6.93 -20.87
CA GLU A 258 -13.66 8.25 -21.51
C GLU A 258 -14.79 9.06 -20.86
#